data_AF-A0A8J1Y122-F1
#
_entry.id   AF-A0A8J1Y122-F1
#
_cell.length_a   1.000
_cell.length_b   1.000
_cell.length_c   1.000
_cell.angle_alpha   90.00
_cell.angle_beta   90.00
_cell.angle_gamma   90.00
#
_symmetry.space_group_name_H-M   'P 1'
#
loop_
_entity.id
_entity.type
_entity.pdbx_description
1 polymer ?
#
loop_
_entity_poly.entity_id
_entity_poly.type
_entity_poly.pdbx_seq_one_letter_code
_entity_poly.pdbx_strand_id
1 'polypeptide(L)'
;MENEEKKCLVSIAIVFTIGLAIASLTCTITFHYELQQGIKELNGARDEINELRSRMDSLELQQLIYDNIYDGDKTDVKQDESVLQLKRRKRQITPASNAGYCRDGRDGLIGPGGPPGPPGRDGLPGRDGIAGRDGKDGSNGHGLSEEHVTKLMDTFRQDESRNVSTGIQGSPGPPGPRGPPGIGGPAGGAVYVRWGRTTCPVNREKLYSGIMGLSHYTHTGSGSNYLCLPEVPEWGKTTDGEQSGAYIYGVEYEIQVNSPFKTDNYPDPSKPSTWLHDHDAVCAVCRVPDRSSGVMIPAQKSCPDTWTREYNGYLMSQHHTQQKSEFICVDEAPEADISGYENKDGGLLYLVEAHCGALPCPNYHQGYELTCAVCSK
;
A
#
# COMPACT_ATOMS: atom_id res chain seq x y z
N MET A 1 53.83 -5.56 71.24
CA MET A 1 52.55 -4.85 71.42
C MET A 1 52.45 -3.63 70.50
N GLU A 2 53.52 -2.84 70.33
CA GLU A 2 53.50 -1.60 69.53
C GLU A 2 53.12 -1.76 68.03
N ASN A 3 53.33 -2.95 67.44
CA ASN A 3 53.06 -3.19 66.01
C ASN A 3 51.60 -3.56 65.71
N GLU A 4 50.85 -4.07 66.69
CA GLU A 4 49.43 -4.42 66.51
C GLU A 4 48.50 -3.20 66.72
N GLU A 5 48.86 -2.30 67.64
CA GLU A 5 48.13 -1.03 67.80
C GLU A 5 48.24 -0.13 66.58
N LYS A 6 49.41 -0.07 65.93
CA LYS A 6 49.60 0.70 64.68
C LYS A 6 48.76 0.15 63.52
N LYS A 7 48.64 -1.18 63.39
CA LYS A 7 47.78 -1.81 62.37
C LYS A 7 46.29 -1.54 62.62
N CYS A 8 45.87 -1.55 63.89
CA CYS A 8 44.51 -1.21 64.28
C CYS A 8 44.18 0.24 63.93
N LEU A 9 45.05 1.19 64.27
CA LEU A 9 44.90 2.60 63.95
C LEU A 9 44.84 2.88 62.44
N VAL A 10 45.71 2.21 61.65
CA VAL A 10 45.69 2.33 60.18
C VAL A 10 44.39 1.76 59.60
N SER A 11 43.91 0.63 60.11
CA SER A 11 42.66 0.02 59.64
C SER A 11 41.45 0.91 59.94
N ILE A 12 41.39 1.51 61.14
CA ILE A 12 40.33 2.47 61.51
C ILE A 12 40.39 3.71 60.63
N ALA A 13 41.59 4.24 60.37
CA ALA A 13 41.77 5.40 59.48
C ALA A 13 41.32 5.10 58.04
N ILE A 14 41.59 3.91 57.50
CA ILE A 14 41.15 3.49 56.16
C ILE A 14 39.62 3.35 56.10
N VAL A 15 39.00 2.73 57.11
CA VAL A 15 37.53 2.59 57.15
C VAL A 15 36.85 3.96 57.22
N PHE A 16 37.42 4.91 57.99
CA PHE A 16 36.89 6.25 58.11
C PHE A 16 37.03 7.06 56.81
N THR A 17 38.18 6.97 56.12
CA THR A 17 38.37 7.67 54.85
C THR A 17 37.51 7.11 53.73
N ILE A 18 37.32 5.78 53.67
CA ILE A 18 36.40 5.13 52.73
C ILE A 18 34.95 5.55 53.03
N GLY A 19 34.56 5.56 54.31
CA GLY A 19 33.21 5.99 54.73
C GLY A 19 32.90 7.43 54.31
N LEU A 20 33.83 8.35 54.51
CA LEU A 20 33.70 9.75 54.08
C LEU A 20 33.64 9.88 52.54
N ALA A 21 34.44 9.09 51.81
CA ALA A 21 34.43 9.10 50.36
C ALA A 21 33.10 8.59 49.78
N ILE A 22 32.52 7.52 50.35
CA ILE A 22 31.23 6.98 49.93
C ILE A 22 30.11 7.99 50.24
N ALA A 23 30.10 8.57 51.45
CA ALA A 23 29.10 9.57 51.81
C ALA A 23 29.13 10.78 50.85
N SER A 24 30.34 11.27 50.52
CA SER A 24 30.53 12.34 49.54
C SER A 24 30.02 11.95 48.15
N LEU A 25 30.35 10.74 47.68
CA LEU A 25 29.91 10.26 46.37
C LEU A 25 28.39 10.07 46.29
N THR A 26 27.75 9.57 47.35
CA THR A 26 26.30 9.44 47.39
C THR A 26 25.61 10.81 47.38
N CYS A 27 26.16 11.80 48.10
CA CYS A 27 25.63 13.15 48.12
C CYS A 27 25.71 13.82 46.73
N THR A 28 26.84 13.66 46.02
CA THR A 28 27.00 14.24 44.68
C THR A 28 26.10 13.57 43.63
N ILE A 29 25.89 12.25 43.72
CA ILE A 29 24.97 11.52 42.83
C ILE A 29 23.52 11.97 43.06
N THR A 30 23.07 12.05 44.32
CA THR A 30 21.70 12.51 44.63
C THR A 30 21.48 13.94 44.16
N PHE A 31 22.44 14.84 44.41
CA PHE A 31 22.38 16.22 43.90
C PHE A 31 22.33 16.28 42.37
N HIS A 32 23.10 15.43 41.68
CA HIS A 32 23.06 15.36 40.22
C HIS A 32 21.70 14.86 39.72
N TYR A 33 21.09 13.90 40.40
CA TYR A 33 19.78 13.37 40.02
C TYR A 33 18.67 14.41 40.19
N GLU A 34 18.65 15.13 41.30
CA GLU A 34 17.70 16.25 41.52
C GLU A 34 17.91 17.37 40.49
N LEU A 35 19.17 17.70 40.16
CA LEU A 35 19.48 18.67 39.11
C LEU A 35 18.96 18.22 37.73
N GLN A 36 19.11 16.93 37.39
CA GLN A 36 18.61 16.38 36.13
C GLN A 36 17.08 16.35 36.08
N GLN A 37 16.39 16.12 37.21
CA GLN A 37 14.93 16.23 37.27
C GLN A 37 14.47 17.68 37.03
N GLY A 38 15.09 18.65 37.71
CA GLY A 38 14.78 20.07 37.50
C GLY A 38 15.03 20.53 36.06
N ILE A 39 16.12 20.06 35.42
CA ILE A 39 16.40 20.37 34.01
C ILE A 39 15.35 19.77 33.07
N LYS A 40 14.83 18.57 33.35
CA LYS A 40 13.76 17.95 32.55
C LYS A 40 12.47 18.75 32.64
N GLU A 41 12.08 19.18 33.83
CA GLU A 41 10.89 20.02 34.03
C GLU A 41 11.03 21.38 33.33
N LEU A 42 12.20 22.03 33.46
CA LEU A 42 12.51 23.29 32.75
C LEU A 42 12.49 23.14 31.23
N ASN A 43 12.99 22.02 30.69
CA ASN A 43 12.94 21.76 29.27
C ASN A 43 11.52 21.47 28.79
N GLY A 44 10.73 20.69 29.53
CA GLY A 44 9.32 20.46 29.22
C GLY A 44 8.52 21.76 29.19
N ALA A 45 8.69 22.61 30.21
CA ALA A 45 8.06 23.93 30.25
C ALA A 45 8.53 24.83 29.10
N ARG A 46 9.81 24.74 28.69
CA ARG A 46 10.32 25.47 27.53
C ARG A 46 9.71 24.97 26.23
N ASP A 47 9.51 23.66 26.08
CA ASP A 47 8.90 23.07 24.90
C ASP A 47 7.42 23.48 24.79
N GLU A 48 6.68 23.47 25.90
CA GLU A 48 5.30 24.00 25.96
C GLU A 48 5.24 25.50 25.60
N ILE A 49 6.16 26.31 26.11
CA ILE A 49 6.25 27.74 25.77
C ILE A 49 6.60 27.94 24.29
N ASN A 50 7.47 27.11 23.73
CA ASN A 50 7.82 27.17 22.31
C ASN A 50 6.64 26.77 21.41
N GLU A 51 5.86 25.77 21.83
CA GLU A 51 4.64 25.37 21.14
C GLU A 51 3.58 26.47 21.18
N LEU A 52 3.35 27.08 22.34
CA LEU A 52 2.43 28.22 22.48
C LEU A 52 2.89 29.43 21.68
N ARG A 53 4.20 29.72 21.65
CA ARG A 53 4.77 30.78 20.81
C ARG A 53 4.57 30.50 19.33
N SER A 54 4.79 29.26 18.87
CA SER A 54 4.53 28.86 17.48
C SER A 54 3.06 29.04 17.10
N ARG A 55 2.13 28.68 18.00
CA ARG A 55 0.69 28.91 17.81
C ARG A 55 0.34 30.40 17.78
N MET A 56 0.97 31.22 18.61
CA MET A 56 0.77 32.67 18.61
C MET A 56 1.33 33.33 17.35
N ASP A 57 2.51 32.92 16.87
CA ASP A 57 3.09 33.38 15.61
C ASP A 57 2.20 32.94 14.42
N SER A 58 1.63 31.74 14.46
CA SER A 58 0.65 31.25 13.47
C SER A 58 -0.62 32.08 13.48
N LEU A 59 -1.14 32.43 14.66
CA LEU A 59 -2.33 33.29 14.80
C LEU A 59 -2.04 34.72 14.36
N GLU A 60 -0.87 35.29 14.66
CA GLU A 60 -0.47 36.61 14.15
C GLU A 60 -0.34 36.59 12.63
N LEU A 61 0.20 35.51 12.05
CA LEU A 61 0.27 35.35 10.59
C LEU A 61 -1.13 35.24 9.98
N GLN A 62 -2.04 34.52 10.65
CA GLN A 62 -3.44 34.35 10.22
C GLN A 62 -4.22 35.67 10.33
N GLN A 63 -3.98 36.48 11.37
CA GLN A 63 -4.55 37.82 11.53
C GLN A 63 -4.01 38.79 10.47
N LEU A 64 -2.70 38.75 10.20
CA LEU A 64 -2.09 39.53 9.10
C LEU A 64 -2.66 39.13 7.75
N ILE A 65 -2.89 37.84 7.49
CA ILE A 65 -3.49 37.36 6.24
C ILE A 65 -4.95 37.81 6.15
N TYR A 66 -5.73 37.69 7.23
CA TYR A 66 -7.11 38.17 7.29
C TYR A 66 -7.20 39.67 7.02
N ASP A 67 -6.38 40.49 7.67
CA ASP A 67 -6.36 41.95 7.48
C ASP A 67 -5.93 42.34 6.05
N ASN A 68 -5.00 41.60 5.44
CA ASN A 68 -4.60 41.82 4.03
C ASN A 68 -5.65 41.36 3.01
N ILE A 69 -6.50 40.39 3.34
CA ILE A 69 -7.56 39.87 2.47
C ILE A 69 -8.83 40.73 2.59
N TYR A 70 -9.14 41.23 3.79
CA TYR A 70 -10.37 41.98 4.05
C TYR A 70 -10.27 43.50 3.81
N ASP A 71 -9.07 44.06 3.67
CA ASP A 71 -8.86 45.46 3.24
C ASP A 71 -8.84 45.61 1.69
N GLY A 72 -9.19 44.53 0.96
CA GLY A 72 -9.28 44.51 -0.51
C GLY A 72 -10.44 45.30 -1.11
N ASP A 73 -11.21 46.04 -0.31
CA ASP A 73 -12.29 46.91 -0.80
C ASP A 73 -12.29 48.28 -0.08
N LYS A 74 -11.29 49.11 -0.43
CA LYS A 74 -11.42 50.58 -0.53
C LYS A 74 -10.19 51.24 -1.17
N THR A 75 -10.38 51.69 -2.41
CA THR A 75 -9.81 52.93 -3.03
C THR A 75 -8.27 53.13 -3.11
N ASP A 76 -7.78 53.06 -4.35
CA ASP A 76 -6.81 53.96 -5.03
C ASP A 76 -5.38 54.24 -4.47
N VAL A 77 -4.39 53.88 -5.30
CA VAL A 77 -2.99 54.38 -5.47
C VAL A 77 -2.00 54.38 -4.28
N LYS A 78 -0.97 53.51 -4.36
CA LYS A 78 0.47 53.83 -4.64
C LYS A 78 1.37 52.65 -4.23
N GLN A 79 2.24 52.22 -5.13
CA GLN A 79 3.36 51.33 -4.86
C GLN A 79 4.21 51.90 -3.70
N ASP A 80 4.24 51.20 -2.57
CA ASP A 80 5.15 51.53 -1.48
C ASP A 80 6.34 50.54 -1.51
N GLU A 81 7.55 51.08 -1.69
CA GLU A 81 8.82 50.34 -1.79
C GLU A 81 9.18 49.55 -0.50
N SER A 82 8.43 49.73 0.57
CA SER A 82 8.64 49.10 1.88
C SER A 82 8.40 47.58 1.87
N VAL A 83 7.47 47.08 1.04
CA VAL A 83 7.09 45.65 0.98
C VAL A 83 8.15 44.79 0.26
N LEU A 84 8.89 45.38 -0.69
CA LEU A 84 9.96 44.67 -1.42
C LEU A 84 11.21 44.43 -0.55
N GLN A 85 11.43 45.27 0.46
CA GLN A 85 12.54 45.14 1.42
C GLN A 85 12.31 43.98 2.40
N LEU A 86 11.06 43.70 2.79
CA LEU A 86 10.72 42.58 3.69
C LEU A 86 10.92 41.21 3.01
N LYS A 87 10.59 41.11 1.70
CA LYS A 87 10.82 39.89 0.91
C LYS A 87 12.31 39.56 0.73
N ARG A 88 13.21 40.56 0.80
CA ARG A 88 14.67 40.34 0.72
C ARG A 88 15.29 39.89 2.05
N ARG A 89 14.73 40.25 3.22
CA ARG A 89 15.27 39.84 4.53
C ARG A 89 15.00 38.38 4.91
N LYS A 90 13.88 37.78 4.47
CA LYS A 90 13.58 36.37 4.75
C LYS A 90 14.40 35.35 3.95
N ARG A 91 15.11 35.77 2.88
CA ARG A 91 16.02 34.90 2.10
C ARG A 91 17.40 34.70 2.74
N GLN A 92 17.71 35.36 3.86
CA GLN A 92 19.05 35.30 4.49
C GLN A 92 19.09 34.46 5.79
N ILE A 93 18.00 33.84 6.23
CA ILE A 93 17.97 33.06 7.49
C ILE A 93 17.36 31.66 7.26
N THR A 94 18.06 30.84 6.49
CA THR A 94 18.06 29.37 6.64
C THR A 94 19.47 28.89 6.27
N PRO A 95 20.21 28.22 7.16
CA PRO A 95 21.52 27.67 6.80
C PRO A 95 21.33 26.53 5.82
N ALA A 96 22.06 26.61 4.71
CA ALA A 96 22.22 25.53 3.76
C ALA A 96 22.92 24.33 4.41
N SER A 97 22.28 23.16 4.36
CA SER A 97 23.00 21.89 4.35
C SER A 97 22.34 20.93 3.36
N ASN A 98 23.17 20.46 2.43
CA ASN A 98 22.95 19.40 1.44
C ASN A 98 22.14 19.74 0.18
N ALA A 99 22.66 20.69 -0.61
CA ALA A 99 22.51 20.67 -2.06
C ALA A 99 23.38 19.54 -2.66
N GLY A 100 22.80 18.35 -2.80
CA GLY A 100 23.38 17.23 -3.52
C GLY A 100 23.01 17.27 -5.01
N TYR A 101 23.94 17.74 -5.83
CA TYR A 101 24.16 17.44 -7.25
C TYR A 101 22.99 16.86 -8.09
N CYS A 102 22.58 17.62 -9.10
CA CYS A 102 21.93 17.09 -10.29
C CYS A 102 22.78 15.96 -10.89
N ARG A 103 22.19 14.77 -11.02
CA ARG A 103 22.69 13.71 -11.91
C ARG A 103 21.67 13.50 -13.01
N ASP A 104 22.19 13.48 -14.23
CA ASP A 104 21.47 13.22 -15.47
C ASP A 104 20.55 12.00 -15.37
N GLY A 105 19.38 12.13 -15.99
CA GLY A 105 18.40 11.07 -16.15
C GLY A 105 19.04 9.83 -16.77
N ARG A 106 19.06 8.75 -16.01
CA ARG A 106 19.22 7.40 -16.52
C ARG A 106 18.13 6.51 -15.94
N ASP A 107 17.45 5.88 -16.88
CA ASP A 107 16.69 4.65 -16.81
C ASP A 107 15.42 4.70 -15.95
N GLY A 108 14.28 4.90 -16.63
CA GLY A 108 12.98 4.56 -16.06
C GLY A 108 13.01 3.12 -15.57
N LEU A 109 12.55 2.91 -14.34
CA LEU A 109 12.46 1.59 -13.74
C LEU A 109 11.71 0.67 -14.72
N ILE A 110 12.37 -0.40 -15.14
CA ILE A 110 11.79 -1.44 -16.01
C ILE A 110 10.51 -1.93 -15.32
N GLY A 111 9.38 -1.83 -16.02
CA GLY A 111 8.10 -2.32 -15.51
C GLY A 111 8.18 -3.79 -15.08
N PRO A 112 7.32 -4.24 -14.16
CA PRO A 112 7.37 -5.61 -13.67
C PRO A 112 7.30 -6.59 -14.84
N GLY A 113 8.25 -7.53 -14.88
CA GLY A 113 8.27 -8.58 -15.89
C GLY A 113 6.96 -9.37 -15.88
N GLY A 114 6.48 -9.72 -17.08
CA GLY A 114 5.26 -10.52 -17.22
C GLY A 114 5.37 -11.88 -16.52
N PRO A 115 4.23 -12.58 -16.30
CA PRO A 115 4.22 -13.91 -15.70
C PRO A 115 5.12 -14.87 -16.48
N PRO A 116 5.72 -15.89 -15.82
CA PRO A 116 6.50 -16.91 -16.50
C PRO A 116 5.72 -17.49 -17.69
N GLY A 117 6.39 -17.62 -18.84
CA GLY A 117 5.78 -18.26 -20.00
C GLY A 117 5.29 -19.68 -19.67
N PRO A 118 4.22 -20.16 -20.33
CA PRO A 118 3.80 -21.55 -20.18
C PRO A 118 4.96 -22.51 -20.53
N PRO A 119 4.94 -23.75 -20.02
CA PRO A 119 5.94 -24.76 -20.38
C PRO A 119 6.15 -24.84 -21.90
N GLY A 120 7.40 -25.03 -22.33
CA GLY A 120 7.71 -25.27 -23.73
C GLY A 120 6.91 -26.44 -24.28
N ARG A 121 6.51 -26.36 -25.56
CA ARG A 121 5.81 -27.46 -26.24
C ARG A 121 6.66 -28.73 -26.20
N ASP A 122 6.01 -29.89 -26.16
CA ASP A 122 6.67 -31.19 -26.27
C ASP A 122 7.54 -31.26 -27.53
N GLY A 123 8.65 -31.98 -27.45
CA GLY A 123 9.51 -32.24 -28.61
C GLY A 123 8.75 -32.99 -29.70
N LEU A 124 9.11 -32.74 -30.98
CA LEU A 124 8.51 -33.47 -32.10
C LEU A 124 8.77 -34.98 -31.97
N PRO A 125 7.83 -35.84 -32.40
CA PRO A 125 8.06 -37.28 -32.50
C PRO A 125 9.34 -37.61 -33.28
N GLY A 126 10.02 -38.68 -32.89
CA GLY A 126 11.18 -39.18 -33.64
C GLY A 126 10.80 -39.54 -35.08
N ARG A 127 11.77 -39.45 -36.02
CA ARG A 127 11.54 -39.86 -37.41
C ARG A 127 11.24 -41.36 -37.47
N ASP A 128 10.34 -41.75 -38.38
CA ASP A 128 10.05 -43.16 -38.66
C ASP A 128 11.33 -43.92 -39.02
N GLY A 129 11.38 -45.19 -38.64
CA GLY A 129 12.46 -46.09 -39.03
C GLY A 129 12.51 -46.29 -40.55
N ILE A 130 13.70 -46.58 -41.07
CA ILE A 130 13.86 -46.95 -42.47
C ILE A 130 13.00 -48.17 -42.81
N ALA A 131 12.31 -48.14 -43.95
CA ALA A 131 11.54 -49.27 -44.44
C ALA A 131 12.44 -50.51 -44.60
N GLY A 132 11.92 -51.68 -44.21
CA GLY A 132 12.62 -52.96 -44.39
C GLY A 132 12.91 -53.24 -45.87
N ARG A 133 13.95 -54.03 -46.15
CA ARG A 133 14.25 -54.45 -47.54
C ARG A 133 13.14 -55.36 -48.05
N ASP A 134 12.76 -55.17 -49.30
CA ASP A 134 11.78 -56.04 -49.97
C ASP A 134 12.25 -57.50 -49.95
N GLY A 135 11.28 -58.41 -49.82
CA GLY A 135 11.52 -59.85 -49.86
C GLY A 135 12.04 -60.29 -51.23
N LYS A 136 12.82 -61.39 -51.27
CA LYS A 136 13.30 -61.96 -52.53
C LYS A 136 12.11 -62.47 -53.36
N ASP A 137 12.11 -62.17 -54.65
CA ASP A 137 11.12 -62.69 -55.60
C ASP A 137 11.09 -64.23 -55.59
N GLY A 138 9.88 -64.80 -55.71
CA GLY A 138 9.66 -66.24 -55.76
C GLY A 138 10.16 -66.87 -57.06
N SER A 139 10.57 -68.14 -56.98
CA SER A 139 11.04 -68.89 -58.15
C SER A 139 9.90 -69.24 -59.12
N ASN A 140 10.21 -69.21 -60.42
CA ASN A 140 9.28 -69.46 -61.51
C ASN A 140 8.69 -70.89 -61.40
N GLY A 141 7.36 -71.01 -61.38
CA GLY A 141 6.65 -72.29 -61.24
C GLY A 141 6.77 -73.17 -62.48
N HIS A 142 7.06 -74.47 -62.28
CA HIS A 142 7.02 -75.50 -63.31
C HIS A 142 5.59 -76.10 -63.37
N GLY A 143 5.00 -76.19 -64.57
CA GLY A 143 3.60 -76.56 -64.76
C GLY A 143 3.24 -77.98 -64.28
N LEU A 144 2.05 -78.12 -63.71
CA LEU A 144 1.44 -79.40 -63.33
C LEU A 144 -0.01 -79.45 -63.84
N SER A 145 -0.39 -80.60 -64.39
CA SER A 145 -1.66 -80.87 -65.10
C SER A 145 -2.89 -80.90 -64.19
N GLU A 146 -4.06 -80.70 -64.82
CA GLU A 146 -5.40 -80.42 -64.25
C GLU A 146 -5.96 -81.41 -63.22
N GLU A 147 -5.34 -82.57 -62.99
CA GLU A 147 -5.92 -83.60 -62.11
C GLU A 147 -5.49 -83.50 -60.63
N HIS A 148 -4.62 -82.55 -60.27
CA HIS A 148 -4.16 -82.34 -58.89
C HIS A 148 -4.81 -81.17 -58.14
N VAL A 149 -5.65 -80.36 -58.80
CA VAL A 149 -6.23 -79.14 -58.19
C VAL A 149 -7.28 -79.47 -57.13
N THR A 150 -8.05 -80.56 -57.30
CA THR A 150 -9.16 -80.87 -56.39
C THR A 150 -8.72 -81.51 -55.07
N LYS A 151 -7.52 -82.12 -55.03
CA LYS A 151 -6.99 -82.74 -53.79
C LYS A 151 -6.26 -81.75 -52.88
N LEU A 152 -6.00 -80.53 -53.36
CA LEU A 152 -5.36 -79.48 -52.57
C LEU A 152 -6.38 -78.65 -51.77
N MET A 153 -7.65 -78.59 -52.20
CA MET A 153 -8.69 -77.76 -51.58
C MET A 153 -9.27 -78.33 -50.26
N ASP A 154 -9.08 -79.62 -49.97
CA ASP A 154 -9.53 -80.24 -48.71
C ASP A 154 -8.49 -80.14 -47.57
N THR A 155 -7.22 -79.84 -47.87
CA THR A 155 -6.17 -79.70 -46.86
C THR A 155 -6.12 -78.31 -46.20
N PHE A 156 -6.87 -77.33 -46.71
CA PHE A 156 -6.86 -75.95 -46.21
C PHE A 156 -7.79 -75.68 -45.02
N ARG A 157 -8.41 -76.71 -44.42
CA ARG A 157 -9.32 -76.53 -43.28
C ARG A 157 -8.72 -76.74 -41.89
N GLN A 158 -7.40 -76.93 -41.73
CA GLN A 158 -6.84 -77.32 -40.42
C GLN A 158 -5.48 -76.74 -39.98
N ASP A 159 -4.95 -75.67 -40.57
CA ASP A 159 -3.72 -75.06 -40.02
C ASP A 159 -3.77 -73.53 -39.95
N GLU A 160 -4.56 -73.04 -38.99
CA GLU A 160 -4.46 -71.66 -38.48
C GLU A 160 -3.35 -71.61 -37.40
N SER A 161 -2.12 -71.99 -37.75
CA SER A 161 -0.99 -71.94 -36.81
C SER A 161 0.40 -71.73 -37.45
N ARG A 162 0.56 -70.74 -38.33
CA ARG A 162 1.90 -70.19 -38.60
C ARG A 162 1.92 -68.67 -38.57
N ASN A 163 2.21 -68.17 -37.37
CA ASN A 163 2.68 -66.80 -37.11
C ASN A 163 3.85 -66.47 -38.05
N VAL A 164 3.59 -65.71 -39.11
CA VAL A 164 4.61 -64.93 -39.80
C VAL A 164 4.88 -63.72 -38.90
N SER A 165 6.08 -63.65 -38.33
CA SER A 165 6.52 -62.58 -37.45
C SER A 165 6.64 -61.27 -38.24
N THR A 166 5.55 -60.50 -38.31
CA THR A 166 5.61 -59.07 -38.60
C THR A 166 6.47 -58.41 -37.52
N GLY A 167 7.58 -57.77 -37.92
CA GLY A 167 8.48 -57.09 -36.99
C GLY A 167 7.69 -56.12 -36.11
N ILE A 168 7.75 -56.33 -34.80
CA ILE A 168 7.03 -55.51 -33.81
C ILE A 168 7.63 -54.12 -33.86
N GLN A 169 6.80 -53.11 -34.11
CA GLN A 169 7.17 -51.70 -34.01
C GLN A 169 7.78 -51.44 -32.62
N GLY A 170 9.01 -50.92 -32.59
CA GLY A 170 9.63 -50.52 -31.33
C GLY A 170 8.76 -49.47 -30.63
N SER A 171 8.52 -49.65 -29.33
CA SER A 171 7.73 -48.71 -28.53
C SER A 171 8.33 -47.30 -28.64
N PRO A 172 7.50 -46.24 -28.70
CA PRO A 172 7.99 -44.86 -28.67
C PRO A 172 9.00 -44.66 -27.54
N GLY A 173 10.06 -43.88 -27.80
CA GLY A 173 11.02 -43.50 -26.78
C GLY A 173 10.32 -42.74 -25.64
N PRO A 174 10.80 -42.86 -24.38
CA PRO A 174 10.20 -42.14 -23.26
C PRO A 174 10.24 -40.63 -23.51
N PRO A 175 9.24 -39.87 -23.02
CA PRO A 175 9.27 -38.41 -23.07
C PRO A 175 10.59 -37.87 -22.53
N GLY A 176 11.14 -36.84 -23.17
CA GLY A 176 12.34 -36.16 -22.68
C GLY A 176 12.12 -35.61 -21.26
N PRO A 177 13.17 -35.50 -20.44
CA PRO A 177 13.04 -34.95 -19.09
C PRO A 177 12.48 -33.53 -19.14
N ARG A 178 11.61 -33.20 -18.19
CA ARG A 178 11.10 -31.84 -18.01
C ARG A 178 12.30 -30.89 -17.85
N GLY A 179 12.31 -29.80 -18.60
CA GLY A 179 13.31 -28.75 -18.44
C GLY A 179 13.34 -28.19 -17.01
N PRO A 180 14.48 -27.67 -16.53
CA PRO A 180 14.56 -27.09 -15.19
C PRO A 180 13.55 -25.94 -15.03
N PRO A 181 12.97 -25.75 -13.83
CA PRO A 181 12.14 -24.60 -13.54
C PRO A 181 12.89 -23.30 -13.88
N GLY A 182 12.18 -22.34 -14.50
CA GLY A 182 12.74 -21.01 -14.70
C GLY A 182 13.13 -20.39 -13.35
N ILE A 183 14.21 -19.61 -13.33
CA ILE A 183 14.64 -18.86 -12.14
C ILE A 183 13.49 -17.94 -11.74
N GLY A 184 12.93 -18.13 -10.54
CA GLY A 184 11.80 -17.33 -10.05
C GLY A 184 12.16 -15.85 -10.04
N GLY A 185 11.33 -15.03 -10.70
CA GLY A 185 11.43 -13.57 -10.58
C GLY A 185 11.14 -13.10 -9.15
N PRO A 186 11.49 -11.85 -8.80
CA PRO A 186 11.18 -11.28 -7.49
C PRO A 186 9.68 -11.38 -7.19
N ALA A 187 9.33 -11.76 -5.97
CA ALA A 187 7.94 -11.98 -5.54
C ALA A 187 7.05 -10.77 -5.87
N GLY A 188 6.01 -11.00 -6.67
CA GLY A 188 4.99 -10.00 -6.96
C GLY A 188 4.21 -9.66 -5.69
N GLY A 189 4.09 -8.37 -5.37
CA GLY A 189 3.37 -7.87 -4.20
C GLY A 189 2.08 -7.12 -4.59
N ALA A 190 1.03 -7.25 -3.79
CA ALA A 190 -0.24 -6.58 -3.96
C ALA A 190 -0.18 -5.18 -3.37
N VAL A 191 -0.74 -4.20 -4.07
CA VAL A 191 -0.83 -2.80 -3.61
C VAL A 191 -2.29 -2.46 -3.40
N TYR A 192 -2.59 -1.77 -2.29
CA TYR A 192 -3.92 -1.24 -2.01
C TYR A 192 -3.84 0.14 -1.36
N VAL A 193 -4.93 0.90 -1.46
CA VAL A 193 -5.10 2.15 -0.73
C VAL A 193 -5.90 1.89 0.53
N ARG A 194 -5.41 2.38 1.66
CA ARG A 194 -6.13 2.45 2.92
C ARG A 194 -6.73 3.85 3.03
N TRP A 195 -8.02 3.95 2.72
CA TRP A 195 -8.74 5.22 2.77
C TRP A 195 -9.11 5.57 4.21
N GLY A 196 -8.99 6.84 4.57
CA GLY A 196 -9.24 7.36 5.91
C GLY A 196 -8.11 7.10 6.92
N ARG A 197 -6.92 6.67 6.51
CA ARG A 197 -5.78 6.47 7.43
C ARG A 197 -4.48 6.86 6.76
N THR A 198 -3.57 7.48 7.50
CA THR A 198 -2.20 7.84 7.04
C THR A 198 -1.16 6.73 7.27
N THR A 199 -1.58 5.61 7.86
CA THR A 199 -0.71 4.51 8.30
C THR A 199 -1.16 3.18 7.71
N CYS A 200 -0.22 2.30 7.36
CA CYS A 200 -0.52 0.94 6.92
C CYS A 200 -0.68 -0.01 8.13
N PRO A 201 -1.42 -1.12 7.98
CA PRO A 201 -1.47 -2.19 8.98
C PRO A 201 -0.07 -2.75 9.26
N VAL A 202 0.09 -3.39 10.43
CA VAL A 202 1.36 -4.02 10.82
C VAL A 202 1.83 -5.02 9.76
N ASN A 203 3.15 -5.12 9.56
CA ASN A 203 3.78 -5.98 8.55
C ASN A 203 3.38 -5.66 7.10
N ARG A 204 3.04 -4.41 6.81
CA ARG A 204 2.85 -3.88 5.45
C ARG A 204 3.82 -2.75 5.18
N GLU A 205 4.31 -2.71 3.95
CA GLU A 205 5.19 -1.65 3.49
C GLU A 205 4.34 -0.42 3.14
N LYS A 206 4.56 0.71 3.83
CA LYS A 206 3.96 1.98 3.44
C LYS A 206 4.76 2.56 2.28
N LEU A 207 4.13 2.72 1.12
CA LEU A 207 4.74 3.40 -0.03
C LEU A 207 4.73 4.91 0.20
N TYR A 208 3.55 5.47 0.48
CA TYR A 208 3.37 6.86 0.89
C TYR A 208 2.02 7.06 1.58
N SER A 209 1.82 8.26 2.12
CA SER A 209 0.55 8.76 2.65
C SER A 209 0.29 10.16 2.12
N GLY A 210 -0.96 10.62 2.25
CA GLY A 210 -1.31 11.99 1.96
C GLY A 210 -2.82 12.22 2.01
N ILE A 211 -3.32 13.07 1.12
CA ILE A 211 -4.69 13.60 1.16
C ILE A 211 -5.51 12.98 0.03
N MET A 212 -6.79 12.73 0.29
CA MET A 212 -7.70 12.22 -0.72
C MET A 212 -8.08 13.31 -1.73
N GLY A 213 -8.14 12.94 -3.01
CA GLY A 213 -8.47 13.84 -4.10
C GLY A 213 -9.63 13.32 -4.96
N LEU A 214 -10.52 14.23 -5.36
CA LEU A 214 -11.62 13.99 -6.32
C LEU A 214 -11.99 15.28 -7.06
N SER A 215 -12.90 15.22 -8.04
CA SER A 215 -13.60 16.39 -8.57
C SER A 215 -14.47 17.08 -7.52
N HIS A 216 -14.65 18.39 -7.65
CA HIS A 216 -15.66 19.16 -6.90
C HIS A 216 -17.06 18.56 -7.09
N TYR A 217 -17.87 18.51 -6.03
CA TYR A 217 -19.17 17.81 -6.04
C TYR A 217 -20.17 18.33 -7.07
N THR A 218 -20.07 19.61 -7.46
CA THR A 218 -20.90 20.22 -8.51
C THR A 218 -20.36 20.07 -9.93
N HIS A 219 -19.10 19.64 -10.10
CA HIS A 219 -18.46 19.57 -11.41
C HIS A 219 -18.81 18.29 -12.15
N THR A 220 -19.39 18.41 -13.34
CA THR A 220 -19.80 17.28 -14.21
C THR A 220 -18.65 16.63 -15.00
N GLY A 221 -17.44 17.20 -14.92
CA GLY A 221 -16.23 16.73 -15.61
C GLY A 221 -15.11 16.34 -14.63
N SER A 222 -13.86 16.34 -15.11
CA SER A 222 -12.68 15.81 -14.39
C SER A 222 -12.70 14.27 -14.28
N GLY A 223 -12.20 13.70 -13.18
CA GLY A 223 -12.17 12.25 -12.91
C GLY A 223 -13.22 11.81 -11.90
N SER A 224 -13.69 10.57 -12.03
CA SER A 224 -14.68 9.96 -11.13
C SER A 224 -14.08 9.05 -10.05
N ASN A 225 -12.79 8.76 -10.13
CA ASN A 225 -12.09 7.90 -9.18
C ASN A 225 -11.43 8.72 -8.08
N TYR A 226 -11.39 8.16 -6.87
CA TYR A 226 -10.66 8.78 -5.77
C TYR A 226 -9.16 8.57 -5.98
N LEU A 227 -8.36 9.59 -5.67
CA LEU A 227 -6.90 9.55 -5.73
C LEU A 227 -6.30 9.73 -4.34
N CYS A 228 -5.21 9.04 -4.07
CA CYS A 228 -4.39 9.33 -2.90
C CYS A 228 -3.23 10.24 -3.33
N LEU A 229 -3.32 11.52 -3.01
CA LEU A 229 -2.33 12.51 -3.40
C LEU A 229 -1.22 12.55 -2.36
N PRO A 230 0.07 12.45 -2.75
CA PRO A 230 1.17 12.65 -1.83
C PRO A 230 1.10 14.02 -1.16
N GLU A 231 1.46 14.07 0.13
CA GLU A 231 1.49 15.32 0.91
C GLU A 231 2.40 16.39 0.28
N VAL A 232 3.50 15.95 -0.36
CA VAL A 232 4.43 16.82 -1.09
C VAL A 232 4.40 16.46 -2.57
N PRO A 233 3.75 17.27 -3.43
CA PRO A 233 3.71 17.04 -4.87
C PRO A 233 5.03 17.43 -5.55
N GLU A 234 5.34 16.74 -6.66
CA GLU A 234 6.41 17.12 -7.58
C GLU A 234 5.82 17.81 -8.81
N TRP A 235 6.44 18.92 -9.23
CA TRP A 235 5.96 19.73 -10.34
C TRP A 235 6.90 19.65 -11.55
N GLY A 236 6.30 19.52 -12.73
CA GLY A 236 7.00 19.66 -14.02
C GLY A 236 7.03 21.11 -14.50
N LYS A 237 6.82 21.32 -15.81
CA LYS A 237 6.62 22.67 -16.35
C LYS A 237 5.22 23.17 -16.03
N THR A 238 5.13 24.25 -15.28
CA THR A 238 3.85 24.87 -14.89
C THR A 238 3.56 26.14 -15.68
N THR A 239 2.29 26.51 -15.72
CA THR A 239 1.81 27.84 -16.14
C THR A 239 0.94 28.35 -15.00
N ASP A 240 1.22 29.55 -14.53
CA ASP A 240 0.52 30.10 -13.38
C ASP A 240 -0.95 30.43 -13.73
N GLY A 241 -1.84 30.20 -12.76
CA GLY A 241 -3.27 30.43 -12.90
C GLY A 241 -4.07 29.25 -13.47
N GLU A 242 -5.38 29.31 -13.34
CA GLU A 242 -6.29 28.26 -13.79
C GLU A 242 -6.52 28.32 -15.30
N GLN A 243 -6.39 27.17 -15.96
CA GLN A 243 -6.52 27.04 -17.42
C GLN A 243 -7.83 26.36 -17.83
N SER A 244 -8.83 26.29 -16.93
CA SER A 244 -10.11 25.60 -17.18
C SER A 244 -9.98 24.13 -17.60
N GLY A 245 -8.93 23.46 -17.12
CA GLY A 245 -8.70 22.04 -17.35
C GLY A 245 -9.50 21.14 -16.40
N ALA A 246 -9.04 19.91 -16.22
CA ALA A 246 -9.53 19.06 -15.13
C ALA A 246 -8.98 19.59 -13.79
N TYR A 247 -9.88 19.72 -12.82
CA TYR A 247 -9.54 20.16 -11.47
C TYR A 247 -9.59 18.98 -10.50
N ILE A 248 -8.73 19.03 -9.49
CA ILE A 248 -8.68 18.09 -8.38
C ILE A 248 -8.79 18.87 -7.08
N TYR A 249 -9.67 18.41 -6.20
CA TYR A 249 -10.02 19.01 -4.91
C TYR A 249 -9.73 18.00 -3.80
N GLY A 250 -9.50 18.52 -2.59
CA GLY A 250 -9.56 17.71 -1.37
C GLY A 250 -10.92 17.03 -1.24
N VAL A 251 -10.98 15.94 -0.47
CA VAL A 251 -12.21 15.19 -0.25
C VAL A 251 -12.63 15.34 1.20
N GLU A 252 -13.85 15.77 1.45
CA GLU A 252 -14.37 16.01 2.80
C GLU A 252 -15.33 14.90 3.23
N TYR A 253 -15.36 14.63 4.53
CA TYR A 253 -16.34 13.72 5.09
C TYR A 253 -17.68 14.42 5.31
N GLU A 254 -18.72 13.82 4.75
CA GLU A 254 -20.11 14.23 4.90
C GLU A 254 -20.84 13.19 5.72
N ILE A 255 -20.69 13.30 7.04
CA ILE A 255 -21.22 12.32 7.99
C ILE A 255 -22.22 12.95 8.95
N GLN A 256 -23.23 12.17 9.30
CA GLN A 256 -24.31 12.61 10.18
C GLN A 256 -23.98 12.36 11.66
N VAL A 257 -24.75 12.99 12.54
CA VAL A 257 -24.82 12.62 13.96
C VAL A 257 -25.15 11.13 14.08
N ASN A 258 -24.33 10.38 14.83
CA ASN A 258 -24.35 8.92 15.00
C ASN A 258 -23.70 8.08 13.88
N SER A 259 -22.74 8.66 13.14
CA SER A 259 -21.88 7.89 12.24
C SER A 259 -21.32 6.61 12.90
N PRO A 260 -21.24 5.48 12.17
CA PRO A 260 -20.85 4.18 12.73
C PRO A 260 -19.32 3.99 12.83
N PHE A 261 -18.54 5.05 12.55
CA PHE A 261 -17.10 5.08 12.71
C PHE A 261 -16.68 5.10 14.20
N LYS A 262 -15.54 4.49 14.48
CA LYS A 262 -14.90 4.56 15.79
C LYS A 262 -14.35 5.97 16.02
N THR A 263 -14.48 6.43 17.25
CA THR A 263 -14.03 7.76 17.69
C THR A 263 -12.83 7.68 18.64
N ASP A 264 -12.27 6.49 18.84
CA ASP A 264 -11.18 6.25 19.82
C ASP A 264 -9.91 7.06 19.50
N ASN A 265 -9.70 7.38 18.22
CA ASN A 265 -8.57 8.17 17.72
C ASN A 265 -8.89 9.65 17.55
N TYR A 266 -10.07 10.12 17.99
CA TYR A 266 -10.45 11.52 17.85
C TYR A 266 -9.77 12.35 18.93
N PRO A 267 -9.23 13.54 18.60
CA PRO A 267 -8.47 14.37 19.53
C PRO A 267 -9.30 14.89 20.70
N ASP A 268 -10.63 14.95 20.55
CA ASP A 268 -11.56 15.33 21.61
C ASP A 268 -12.63 14.24 21.79
N PRO A 269 -12.49 13.34 22.78
CA PRO A 269 -13.46 12.29 23.06
C PRO A 269 -14.80 12.83 23.60
N SER A 270 -14.89 14.14 23.92
CA SER A 270 -16.13 14.80 24.31
C SER A 270 -16.93 15.34 23.12
N LYS A 271 -16.33 15.40 21.92
CA LYS A 271 -17.03 15.76 20.69
C LYS A 271 -17.61 14.52 20.02
N PRO A 272 -18.95 14.47 19.87
CA PRO A 272 -19.64 13.31 19.31
C PRO A 272 -19.27 13.15 17.83
N SER A 273 -19.62 12.00 17.26
CA SER A 273 -19.53 11.51 15.86
C SER A 273 -19.49 12.50 14.67
N THR A 274 -19.71 13.80 14.86
CA THR A 274 -19.60 14.87 13.86
C THR A 274 -18.23 15.52 13.79
N TRP A 275 -17.26 15.20 14.67
CA TRP A 275 -15.92 15.82 14.59
C TRP A 275 -15.29 15.66 13.21
N LEU A 276 -15.51 14.51 12.58
CA LEU A 276 -14.95 14.23 11.26
C LEU A 276 -15.71 14.95 10.13
N HIS A 277 -16.93 15.45 10.36
CA HIS A 277 -17.71 16.15 9.33
C HIS A 277 -17.00 17.43 8.89
N ASP A 278 -17.03 17.73 7.59
CA ASP A 278 -16.33 18.85 6.92
C ASP A 278 -14.80 18.74 6.96
N HIS A 279 -14.24 17.67 7.55
CA HIS A 279 -12.80 17.50 7.57
C HIS A 279 -12.28 16.80 6.31
N ASP A 280 -11.09 17.22 5.88
CA ASP A 280 -10.38 16.63 4.75
C ASP A 280 -9.94 15.20 5.07
N ALA A 281 -10.32 14.27 4.19
CA ALA A 281 -10.03 12.86 4.27
C ALA A 281 -8.59 12.55 3.80
N VAL A 282 -7.97 11.59 4.49
CA VAL A 282 -6.57 11.20 4.28
C VAL A 282 -6.45 9.77 3.76
N CYS A 283 -5.27 9.40 3.29
CA CYS A 283 -5.04 8.08 2.73
C CYS A 283 -3.59 7.59 2.90
N ALA A 284 -3.41 6.29 2.78
CA ALA A 284 -2.10 5.65 2.71
C ALA A 284 -2.09 4.56 1.63
N VAL A 285 -1.02 4.50 0.86
CA VAL A 285 -0.80 3.42 -0.12
C VAL A 285 0.12 2.38 0.49
N CYS A 286 -0.36 1.15 0.55
CA CYS A 286 0.27 0.04 1.24
C CYS A 286 0.59 -1.09 0.26
N ARG A 287 1.72 -1.77 0.49
CA ARG A 287 2.16 -2.93 -0.26
C ARG A 287 2.27 -4.17 0.64
N VAL A 288 1.75 -5.28 0.14
CA VAL A 288 1.86 -6.63 0.71
C VAL A 288 2.89 -7.40 -0.11
N PRO A 289 4.13 -7.57 0.35
CA PRO A 289 5.20 -8.14 -0.47
C PRO A 289 5.05 -9.66 -0.71
N ASP A 290 4.39 -10.36 0.22
CA ASP A 290 4.23 -11.83 0.25
C ASP A 290 2.96 -12.32 -0.44
N ARG A 291 2.15 -11.42 -1.00
CA ARG A 291 0.84 -11.71 -1.59
C ARG A 291 0.68 -10.97 -2.90
N SER A 292 0.07 -11.61 -3.89
CA SER A 292 0.04 -11.09 -5.26
C SER A 292 -1.34 -10.59 -5.68
N SER A 293 -2.38 -10.90 -4.90
CA SER A 293 -3.76 -10.51 -5.18
C SER A 293 -4.34 -9.64 -4.07
N GLY A 294 -5.17 -8.67 -4.45
CA GLY A 294 -5.91 -7.80 -3.54
C GLY A 294 -7.32 -7.56 -4.03
N VAL A 295 -8.29 -7.44 -3.12
CA VAL A 295 -9.70 -7.17 -3.45
C VAL A 295 -10.39 -6.40 -2.33
N MET A 296 -11.27 -5.47 -2.68
CA MET A 296 -12.25 -4.88 -1.77
C MET A 296 -13.57 -5.64 -1.91
N ILE A 297 -14.10 -6.12 -0.79
CA ILE A 297 -15.36 -6.86 -0.71
C ILE A 297 -16.40 -5.94 -0.02
N PRO A 298 -17.42 -5.47 -0.75
CA PRO A 298 -18.47 -4.64 -0.17
C PRO A 298 -19.45 -5.49 0.64
N ALA A 299 -20.19 -4.85 1.55
CA ALA A 299 -21.16 -5.45 2.48
C ALA A 299 -20.58 -6.57 3.38
N GLN A 300 -19.27 -6.53 3.65
CA GLN A 300 -18.58 -7.53 4.47
C GLN A 300 -17.57 -6.84 5.41
N LYS A 301 -17.42 -7.33 6.65
CA LYS A 301 -16.33 -6.92 7.55
C LYS A 301 -15.18 -7.93 7.60
N SER A 302 -15.35 -9.07 6.92
CA SER A 302 -14.44 -10.21 6.96
C SER A 302 -14.03 -10.64 5.56
N CYS A 303 -12.87 -11.28 5.46
CA CYS A 303 -12.37 -11.85 4.21
C CYS A 303 -12.74 -13.34 4.12
N PRO A 304 -12.86 -13.90 2.91
CA PRO A 304 -13.07 -15.33 2.72
C PRO A 304 -11.95 -16.15 3.36
N ASP A 305 -12.22 -17.42 3.63
CA ASP A 305 -11.21 -18.35 4.11
C ASP A 305 -9.97 -18.32 3.21
N THR A 306 -8.78 -18.41 3.81
CA THR A 306 -7.46 -18.29 3.16
C THR A 306 -7.06 -16.90 2.67
N TRP A 307 -7.95 -15.91 2.71
CA TRP A 307 -7.58 -14.51 2.45
C TRP A 307 -7.23 -13.82 3.77
N THR A 308 -6.28 -12.89 3.71
CA THR A 308 -5.92 -12.08 4.86
C THR A 308 -6.64 -10.75 4.78
N ARG A 309 -7.27 -10.33 5.88
CA ARG A 309 -7.84 -8.99 6.02
C ARG A 309 -6.74 -7.97 6.25
N GLU A 310 -6.71 -6.96 5.39
CA GLU A 310 -5.83 -5.80 5.49
C GLU A 310 -6.47 -4.75 6.41
N TYR A 311 -7.72 -4.38 6.13
CA TYR A 311 -8.54 -3.55 7.01
C TYR A 311 -10.03 -3.76 6.68
N ASN A 312 -10.90 -3.23 7.54
CA ASN A 312 -12.34 -3.12 7.30
C ASN A 312 -12.85 -1.75 7.68
N GLY A 313 -14.05 -1.43 7.21
CA GLY A 313 -14.77 -0.23 7.60
C GLY A 313 -16.08 -0.10 6.86
N TYR A 314 -16.37 1.07 6.33
CA TYR A 314 -17.65 1.39 5.68
C TYR A 314 -17.44 1.86 4.25
N LEU A 315 -18.39 1.47 3.41
CA LEU A 315 -18.42 1.87 2.01
C LEU A 315 -18.87 3.33 1.94
N MET A 316 -18.11 4.14 1.21
CA MET A 316 -18.39 5.56 1.02
C MET A 316 -18.30 5.94 -0.46
N SER A 317 -19.05 6.98 -0.84
CA SER A 317 -19.12 7.54 -2.20
C SER A 317 -19.70 8.96 -2.18
N GLN A 318 -19.88 9.60 -3.34
CA GLN A 318 -20.60 10.87 -3.44
C GLN A 318 -22.11 10.70 -3.16
N HIS A 319 -22.78 11.81 -2.85
CA HIS A 319 -24.22 11.81 -2.58
C HIS A 319 -25.01 11.38 -3.82
N HIS A 320 -26.16 10.73 -3.62
CA HIS A 320 -26.97 10.19 -4.71
C HIS A 320 -27.53 11.24 -5.69
N THR A 321 -27.53 12.53 -5.31
CA THR A 321 -27.92 13.66 -6.19
C THR A 321 -26.73 14.37 -6.84
N GLN A 322 -25.50 14.00 -6.48
CA GLN A 322 -24.26 14.60 -7.00
C GLN A 322 -23.70 13.76 -8.16
N GLN A 323 -22.52 14.13 -8.66
CA GLN A 323 -21.87 13.36 -9.72
C GLN A 323 -21.41 12.00 -9.20
N LYS A 324 -21.53 10.98 -10.07
CA LYS A 324 -21.12 9.63 -9.71
C LYS A 324 -19.61 9.57 -9.44
N SER A 325 -19.23 8.90 -8.36
CA SER A 325 -17.86 8.51 -8.08
C SER A 325 -17.76 6.99 -7.86
N GLU A 326 -16.57 6.51 -7.57
CA GLU A 326 -16.37 5.12 -7.16
C GLU A 326 -16.98 4.82 -5.77
N PHE A 327 -17.18 3.54 -5.48
CA PHE A 327 -17.46 3.08 -4.13
C PHE A 327 -16.15 2.62 -3.49
N ILE A 328 -15.71 3.28 -2.44
CA ILE A 328 -14.45 2.98 -1.76
C ILE A 328 -14.69 2.48 -0.33
N CYS A 329 -13.74 1.71 0.19
CA CYS A 329 -13.77 1.24 1.57
C CYS A 329 -12.98 2.19 2.46
N VAL A 330 -13.65 2.95 3.31
CA VAL A 330 -13.02 3.84 4.30
C VAL A 330 -12.87 3.07 5.62
N ASP A 331 -11.68 3.16 6.23
CA ASP A 331 -11.34 2.46 7.48
C ASP A 331 -12.33 2.77 8.61
N GLU A 332 -12.59 1.79 9.48
CA GLU A 332 -13.54 1.94 10.60
C GLU A 332 -13.12 2.99 11.65
N ALA A 333 -11.84 3.39 11.69
CA ALA A 333 -11.31 4.42 12.58
C ALA A 333 -10.62 5.54 11.77
N PRO A 334 -11.38 6.33 11.00
CA PRO A 334 -10.83 7.30 10.08
C PRO A 334 -10.08 8.42 10.80
N GLU A 335 -9.07 8.95 10.12
CA GLU A 335 -8.33 10.15 10.42
C GLU A 335 -8.77 11.27 9.47
N ALA A 336 -8.55 12.50 9.90
CA ALA A 336 -8.71 13.70 9.11
C ALA A 336 -7.39 14.47 9.07
N ASP A 337 -7.19 15.25 8.02
CA ASP A 337 -6.09 16.19 7.97
C ASP A 337 -6.27 17.28 9.04
N ILE A 338 -5.17 17.68 9.68
CA ILE A 338 -5.20 18.64 10.78
C ILE A 338 -5.43 20.08 10.29
N SER A 339 -5.18 20.35 9.01
CA SER A 339 -5.28 21.68 8.39
C SER A 339 -6.58 21.87 7.59
N GLY A 340 -7.33 20.80 7.36
CA GLY A 340 -8.61 20.79 6.65
C GLY A 340 -9.78 20.53 7.59
N TYR A 341 -10.17 21.54 8.36
CA TYR A 341 -11.32 21.50 9.30
C TYR A 341 -12.46 22.45 8.90
N GLU A 342 -12.31 23.10 7.75
CA GLU A 342 -13.28 24.06 7.23
C GLU A 342 -13.95 23.43 6.02
N ASN A 343 -15.27 23.59 5.93
CA ASN A 343 -16.03 23.23 4.75
C ASN A 343 -15.57 24.11 3.57
N LYS A 344 -14.87 23.49 2.62
CA LYS A 344 -14.39 24.05 1.35
C LYS A 344 -15.07 23.42 0.15
N ASP A 345 -16.00 22.49 0.40
CA ASP A 345 -16.98 22.00 -0.57
C ASP A 345 -16.28 21.32 -1.76
N GLY A 346 -15.30 20.46 -1.47
CA GLY A 346 -14.45 19.81 -2.45
C GLY A 346 -15.11 18.61 -3.14
N GLY A 347 -14.37 17.49 -3.21
CA GLY A 347 -14.99 16.17 -3.35
C GLY A 347 -15.61 15.74 -2.03
N LEU A 348 -16.62 14.88 -2.06
CA LEU A 348 -17.36 14.53 -0.83
C LEU A 348 -17.43 13.01 -0.62
N LEU A 349 -17.51 12.61 0.65
CA LEU A 349 -17.70 11.23 1.11
C LEU A 349 -18.91 11.10 2.02
N TYR A 350 -19.94 10.44 1.51
CA TYR A 350 -21.14 10.02 2.23
C TYR A 350 -21.09 8.52 2.49
N LEU A 351 -21.66 8.10 3.62
CA LEU A 351 -21.90 6.68 3.90
C LEU A 351 -22.87 6.11 2.85
N VAL A 352 -22.55 4.92 2.35
CA VAL A 352 -23.42 4.23 1.39
C VAL A 352 -24.44 3.40 2.15
N GLU A 353 -25.71 3.68 1.93
CA GLU A 353 -26.83 2.95 2.52
C GLU A 353 -27.38 1.90 1.56
N ALA A 354 -27.82 0.77 2.11
CA ALA A 354 -28.56 -0.23 1.35
C ALA A 354 -29.97 0.27 1.01
N HIS A 355 -30.30 0.31 -0.28
CA HIS A 355 -31.64 0.64 -0.74
C HIS A 355 -32.33 -0.62 -1.32
N CYS A 356 -33.38 -1.07 -0.66
CA CYS A 356 -34.17 -2.23 -1.07
C CYS A 356 -34.86 -2.00 -2.41
N GLY A 357 -35.13 -3.09 -3.12
CA GLY A 357 -35.74 -3.09 -4.45
C GLY A 357 -35.20 -4.26 -5.24
N ALA A 358 -34.36 -4.00 -6.24
CA ALA A 358 -33.56 -5.04 -6.87
C ALA A 358 -32.51 -5.63 -5.91
N LEU A 359 -32.10 -4.88 -4.88
CA LEU A 359 -31.31 -5.38 -3.78
C LEU A 359 -32.20 -6.25 -2.85
N PRO A 360 -31.84 -7.53 -2.60
CA PRO A 360 -32.72 -8.47 -1.91
C PRO A 360 -32.71 -8.25 -0.39
N CYS A 361 -33.83 -7.75 0.13
CA CYS A 361 -34.01 -7.49 1.56
C CYS A 361 -34.75 -8.63 2.27
N PRO A 362 -34.06 -9.77 2.45
CA PRO A 362 -33.90 -10.30 3.81
C PRO A 362 -32.43 -10.31 4.28
N ASN A 363 -31.47 -10.27 3.36
CA ASN A 363 -30.03 -10.27 3.69
C ASN A 363 -29.45 -8.85 3.77
N TYR A 364 -30.05 -7.91 3.03
CA TYR A 364 -29.81 -6.47 3.17
C TYR A 364 -30.98 -5.84 3.94
N HIS A 365 -30.72 -4.68 4.55
CA HIS A 365 -31.71 -3.93 5.30
C HIS A 365 -31.80 -2.50 4.77
N GLN A 366 -33.01 -2.01 4.53
CA GLN A 366 -33.24 -0.66 4.05
C GLN A 366 -32.56 0.36 4.97
N GLY A 367 -31.78 1.27 4.38
CA GLY A 367 -31.13 2.39 5.08
C GLY A 367 -29.91 1.99 5.91
N TYR A 368 -29.49 0.73 5.91
CA TYR A 368 -28.31 0.33 6.70
C TYR A 368 -27.02 0.70 5.96
N GLU A 369 -26.06 1.27 6.67
CA GLU A 369 -24.74 1.60 6.13
C GLU A 369 -23.98 0.32 5.76
N LEU A 370 -23.51 0.25 4.53
CA LEU A 370 -22.80 -0.91 4.00
C LEU A 370 -21.37 -0.92 4.51
N THR A 371 -20.98 -2.02 5.15
CA THR A 371 -19.58 -2.25 5.56
C THR A 371 -18.72 -2.69 4.37
N CYS A 372 -17.40 -2.73 4.55
CA CYS A 372 -16.46 -3.25 3.55
C CYS A 372 -15.20 -3.84 4.20
N ALA A 373 -14.53 -4.73 3.47
CA ALA A 373 -13.26 -5.32 3.86
C ALA A 373 -12.29 -5.34 2.68
N VAL A 374 -11.05 -4.93 2.91
CA VAL A 374 -9.95 -5.07 1.94
C VAL A 374 -9.12 -6.28 2.31
N CYS A 375 -8.91 -7.16 1.34
CA CYS A 375 -8.36 -8.50 1.51
C CYS A 375 -7.19 -8.73 0.55
N SER A 376 -6.21 -9.53 0.95
CA SER A 376 -5.07 -9.93 0.12
C SER A 376 -4.77 -11.43 0.18
N LYS A 377 -4.14 -11.97 -0.87
CA LYS A 377 -3.76 -13.39 -0.99
C LYS A 377 -2.47 -13.63 -1.76
#